data_AF-A0A519S1M8-F1
#
_entry.id   AF-A0A519S1M8-F1
#
_cell.length_a   1.000
_cell.length_b   1.000
_cell.length_c   1.000
_cell.angle_alpha   90.00
_cell.angle_beta   90.00
_cell.angle_gamma   90.00
#
_symmetry.space_group_name_H-M   'P 1'
#
loop_
_entity.id
_entity.type
_entity.pdbx_description
1 polymer ?
#
loop_
_entity_poly.entity_id
_entity_poly.type
_entity_poly.pdbx_seq_one_letter_code
_entity_poly.pdbx_strand_id
1 'polypeptide(L)'
;MIPHCASSAAPAGSGAALIVKDMPRVSEALIRNHANAARLGYYVLVGAATLALLCGLMLRQQAPRARQMAWATLAVAAVSFGLLARSAKLGGEIHHPEIREGFGTPDEL
;
A
#
# COMPACT_ATOMS: atom_id res chain seq x y z
N MET A 1 33.14 18.68 2.37
CA MET A 1 32.22 19.37 1.45
C MET A 1 32.44 18.79 0.06
N ILE A 2 31.66 17.76 -0.32
CA ILE A 2 31.58 17.19 -1.68
C ILE A 2 30.10 16.85 -1.91
N PRO A 3 29.44 17.40 -2.93
CA PRO A 3 28.06 17.06 -3.25
C PRO A 3 28.06 15.78 -4.07
N HIS A 4 27.72 14.65 -3.45
CA HIS A 4 27.35 13.46 -4.20
C HIS A 4 25.87 13.56 -4.54
N CYS A 5 25.61 13.86 -5.81
CA CYS A 5 24.35 13.54 -6.49
C CYS A 5 24.11 12.02 -6.39
N ALA A 6 23.60 11.57 -5.25
CA ALA A 6 23.20 10.19 -5.05
C ALA A 6 21.78 10.03 -5.60
N SER A 7 21.69 9.52 -6.83
CA SER A 7 20.56 8.77 -7.39
C SER A 7 19.16 9.21 -6.92
N SER A 8 18.53 10.10 -7.69
CA SER A 8 17.13 10.51 -7.52
C SER A 8 16.09 9.40 -7.81
N ALA A 9 16.51 8.14 -7.97
CA ALA A 9 15.67 7.02 -8.36
C ALA A 9 15.47 5.97 -7.25
N ALA A 10 15.66 6.33 -5.97
CA ALA A 10 15.13 5.50 -4.90
C ALA A 10 13.60 5.42 -5.08
N PRO A 11 12.96 4.24 -4.94
CA PRO A 11 11.50 4.18 -4.99
C PRO A 11 10.96 5.19 -3.96
N ALA A 12 9.96 5.99 -4.35
CA ALA A 12 9.53 7.17 -3.58
C ALA A 12 9.33 6.89 -2.08
N GLY A 13 8.87 5.68 -1.73
CA GLY A 13 8.73 5.24 -0.34
C GLY A 13 10.04 5.15 0.46
N SER A 14 11.16 4.75 -0.16
CA SER A 14 12.47 4.69 0.52
C SER A 14 13.02 6.09 0.82
N GLY A 15 12.84 7.04 -0.10
CA GLY A 15 13.20 8.44 0.14
C GLY A 15 12.35 9.07 1.25
N ALA A 16 11.03 8.84 1.22
CA ALA A 16 10.12 9.29 2.27
C ALA A 16 10.47 8.69 3.65
N ALA A 17 10.78 7.39 3.71
CA ALA A 17 11.19 6.71 4.94
C ALA A 17 12.44 7.34 5.57
N LEU A 18 13.42 7.76 4.76
CA LEU A 18 14.64 8.42 5.26
C LEU A 18 14.38 9.77 5.91
N ILE A 19 13.34 10.50 5.47
CA ILE A 19 12.97 11.80 6.02
C ILE A 19 12.10 11.60 7.27
N VAL A 20 11.15 10.67 7.22
CA VAL A 20 10.12 10.49 8.25
C VAL A 20 10.62 9.70 9.46
N LYS A 21 11.67 8.88 9.31
CA LYS A 21 12.26 8.11 10.44
C LYS A 21 12.81 8.97 11.57
N ASP A 22 13.21 10.21 11.28
CA ASP A 22 13.83 11.12 12.25
C ASP A 22 12.77 12.03 12.93
N MET A 23 11.48 11.85 12.59
CA MET A 23 10.40 12.64 13.19
C MET A 23 10.04 12.14 14.61
N PRO A 24 9.68 13.04 15.53
CA PRO A 24 9.22 12.67 16.86
C PRO A 24 8.03 11.71 16.79
N ARG A 25 8.03 10.69 17.66
CA ARG A 25 6.95 9.71 17.78
C ARG A 25 6.68 8.91 16.50
N VAL A 26 7.65 8.79 15.60
CA VAL A 26 7.63 7.83 14.48
C VAL A 26 8.63 6.72 14.75
N SER A 27 8.18 5.46 14.64
CA SER A 27 9.06 4.30 14.79
C SER A 27 9.37 3.67 13.44
N GLU A 28 10.55 3.05 13.33
CA GLU A 28 10.89 2.29 12.12
C GLU A 28 9.90 1.13 11.87
N ALA A 29 9.34 0.57 12.94
CA ALA A 29 8.30 -0.46 12.84
C ALA A 29 7.03 0.05 12.16
N LEU A 30 6.58 1.27 12.46
CA LEU A 30 5.43 1.90 11.79
C LEU A 30 5.68 2.05 10.29
N ILE A 31 6.85 2.59 9.92
CA ILE A 31 7.26 2.79 8.52
C ILE A 31 7.31 1.44 7.79
N ARG A 32 7.95 0.42 8.39
CA ARG A 32 8.04 -0.92 7.79
C ARG A 32 6.68 -1.59 7.64
N ASN A 33 5.80 -1.46 8.63
CA ASN A 33 4.46 -2.06 8.56
C ASN A 33 3.62 -1.43 7.45
N HIS A 34 3.64 -0.10 7.33
CA HIS A 34 3.03 0.62 6.20
C HIS A 34 3.61 0.14 4.86
N ALA A 35 4.94 0.15 4.72
CA ALA A 35 5.61 -0.22 3.47
C ALA A 35 5.32 -1.68 3.05
N ASN A 36 5.27 -2.61 4.01
CA ASN A 36 4.94 -4.01 3.74
C ASN A 36 3.48 -4.18 3.32
N ALA A 37 2.55 -3.49 3.98
CA ALA A 37 1.14 -3.49 3.59
C ALA A 37 0.95 -2.88 2.18
N ALA A 38 1.62 -1.76 1.89
CA ALA A 38 1.61 -1.11 0.58
C ALA A 38 2.11 -2.05 -0.52
N ARG A 39 3.26 -2.71 -0.28
CA ARG A 39 3.88 -3.62 -1.24
C ARG A 39 2.98 -4.82 -1.53
N LEU A 40 2.41 -5.43 -0.49
CA LEU A 40 1.49 -6.55 -0.67
C LEU A 40 0.23 -6.12 -1.43
N GLY A 41 -0.39 -5.01 -1.04
CA GLY A 41 -1.56 -4.45 -1.74
C GLY A 41 -1.28 -4.12 -3.20
N TYR A 42 -0.10 -3.57 -3.50
CA TYR A 42 0.34 -3.28 -4.87
C TYR A 42 0.46 -4.55 -5.73
N TYR A 43 1.08 -5.62 -5.24
CA TYR A 43 1.19 -6.86 -6.02
C TYR A 43 -0.18 -7.49 -6.30
N VAL A 44 -1.08 -7.46 -5.32
CA VAL A 44 -2.46 -7.94 -5.53
C VAL A 44 -3.21 -7.05 -6.52
N LEU A 45 -2.99 -5.73 -6.49
CA LEU A 45 -3.57 -4.80 -7.46
C LEU A 45 -3.11 -5.09 -8.89
N VAL A 46 -1.82 -5.32 -9.08
CA VAL A 46 -1.26 -5.68 -10.39
C VAL A 46 -1.90 -6.98 -10.88
N GLY A 47 -2.03 -7.99 -10.01
CA GLY A 47 -2.75 -9.23 -10.32
C GLY A 47 -4.21 -8.99 -10.71
N ALA A 48 -4.93 -8.15 -9.97
CA ALA A 48 -6.31 -7.76 -10.28
C ALA A 48 -6.41 -7.07 -11.65
N ALA A 49 -5.47 -6.18 -11.98
CA ALA A 49 -5.42 -5.49 -13.26
C ALA A 49 -5.15 -6.46 -14.42
N THR A 50 -4.24 -7.43 -14.23
CA THR A 50 -4.01 -8.49 -15.22
C THR A 50 -5.27 -9.34 -15.44
N LEU A 51 -5.96 -9.73 -14.38
CA LEU A 51 -7.23 -10.46 -14.48
C LEU A 51 -8.32 -9.63 -15.17
N ALA A 52 -8.40 -8.32 -14.90
CA ALA A 52 -9.31 -7.42 -15.56
C ALA A 52 -9.05 -7.33 -17.07
N LEU A 53 -7.78 -7.26 -17.47
CA LEU A 53 -7.39 -7.27 -18.88
C LEU A 53 -7.82 -8.57 -19.57
N LEU A 54 -7.52 -9.73 -18.96
CA LEU A 54 -7.91 -11.04 -19.49
C LEU A 54 -9.43 -11.18 -19.57
N CYS A 55 -10.15 -10.75 -18.54
CA CYS A 55 -11.61 -10.73 -18.53
C CYS A 55 -12.18 -9.88 -19.68
N GLY A 56 -11.60 -8.70 -19.93
CA GLY A 56 -11.98 -7.84 -21.05
C GLY A 56 -11.79 -8.52 -22.41
N LEU A 57 -10.68 -9.24 -22.59
CA LEU A 57 -10.42 -10.04 -23.81
C LEU A 57 -11.41 -11.21 -23.95
N MET A 58 -11.77 -11.88 -22.86
CA MET A 58 -12.77 -12.96 -22.87
C MET A 58 -14.17 -12.45 -23.21
N LEU A 59 -14.56 -11.28 -22.68
CA LEU A 59 -15.82 -10.63 -23.00
C LEU A 59 -15.88 -10.25 -24.49
N ARG A 60 -14.79 -9.69 -25.04
CA ARG A 60 -14.69 -9.37 -26.48
C ARG A 60 -14.84 -10.59 -27.37
N GLN A 61 -14.33 -11.74 -26.95
CA GLN A 61 -14.41 -13.01 -27.69
C GLN A 61 -15.69 -13.80 -27.42
N GLN A 62 -16.66 -13.24 -26.67
CA GLN A 62 -17.91 -13.93 -26.30
C GLN A 62 -17.64 -15.28 -25.60
N ALA A 63 -16.55 -15.38 -24.83
CA ALA A 63 -16.15 -16.64 -24.21
C ALA A 63 -17.16 -17.07 -23.13
N PRO A 64 -17.54 -18.36 -23.05
CA PRO A 64 -18.61 -18.84 -22.18
C PRO A 64 -18.34 -18.64 -20.68
N ARG A 65 -17.06 -18.50 -20.29
CA ARG A 65 -16.63 -18.31 -18.89
C ARG A 65 -16.37 -16.85 -18.51
N ALA A 66 -16.62 -15.89 -19.40
CA ALA A 66 -16.30 -14.48 -19.14
C ALA A 66 -17.00 -13.92 -17.89
N ARG A 67 -18.25 -14.35 -17.61
CA ARG A 67 -18.98 -13.96 -16.40
C ARG A 67 -18.35 -14.48 -15.10
N GLN A 68 -17.85 -15.71 -15.10
CA GLN A 68 -17.15 -16.28 -13.94
C GLN A 68 -15.82 -15.56 -13.71
N MET A 69 -15.10 -15.27 -14.79
CA MET A 69 -13.87 -14.48 -14.73
C MET A 69 -14.12 -13.07 -14.19
N ALA A 70 -15.22 -12.42 -14.58
CA ALA A 70 -15.58 -11.09 -14.06
C ALA A 70 -15.79 -11.09 -12.53
N TRP A 71 -16.49 -12.10 -12.00
CA TRP A 71 -16.66 -12.25 -10.55
C TRP A 71 -15.34 -12.54 -9.83
N ALA A 72 -14.47 -13.37 -10.42
CA ALA A 72 -13.14 -13.62 -9.87
C ALA A 72 -12.29 -12.34 -9.85
N THR A 73 -12.26 -11.58 -10.95
CA THR A 73 -11.59 -10.28 -11.03
C THR A 73 -12.12 -9.32 -9.96
N LEU A 74 -13.44 -9.23 -9.79
CA LEU A 74 -14.05 -8.35 -8.80
C LEU A 74 -13.66 -8.75 -7.37
N ALA A 75 -13.67 -10.05 -7.06
CA ALA A 75 -13.25 -10.55 -5.76
C ALA A 75 -11.77 -10.21 -5.47
N VAL A 76 -10.87 -10.42 -6.43
CA VAL A 76 -9.45 -10.09 -6.27
C VAL A 76 -9.24 -8.57 -6.15
N ALA A 77 -9.99 -7.77 -6.90
CA ALA A 77 -9.97 -6.32 -6.77
C ALA A 77 -10.44 -5.84 -5.38
N ALA A 78 -11.49 -6.45 -4.81
CA ALA A 78 -11.95 -6.15 -3.46
C ALA A 78 -10.89 -6.48 -2.39
N VAL A 79 -10.20 -7.62 -2.54
CA VAL A 79 -9.06 -7.99 -1.67
C VAL A 79 -7.93 -6.97 -1.80
N SER A 80 -7.58 -6.59 -3.03
CA SER A 80 -6.57 -5.55 -3.28
C SER A 80 -6.94 -4.23 -2.59
N PHE A 81 -8.19 -3.81 -2.71
CA PHE A 81 -8.69 -2.59 -2.09
C PHE A 81 -8.55 -2.65 -0.57
N GLY A 82 -8.93 -3.76 0.08
CA GLY A 82 -8.77 -3.94 1.52
C GLY A 82 -7.30 -3.88 1.98
N LEU A 83 -6.39 -4.48 1.23
CA LEU A 83 -4.95 -4.42 1.54
C LEU A 83 -4.38 -3.00 1.42
N LEU A 84 -4.79 -2.27 0.39
CA LEU A 84 -4.40 -0.87 0.21
C LEU A 84 -5.03 0.04 1.27
N ALA A 85 -6.28 -0.21 1.68
CA ALA A 85 -6.92 0.49 2.78
C ALA A 85 -6.18 0.28 4.10
N ARG A 86 -5.70 -0.95 4.38
CA ARG A 86 -4.82 -1.21 5.52
C ARG A 86 -3.51 -0.41 5.45
N SER A 87 -2.89 -0.34 4.27
CA SER A 87 -1.71 0.50 4.06
C SER A 87 -2.01 1.97 4.34
N ALA A 88 -3.17 2.47 3.89
CA ALA A 88 -3.60 3.85 4.14
C ALA A 88 -3.81 4.13 5.63
N LYS A 89 -4.44 3.21 6.38
CA LYS A 89 -4.57 3.32 7.85
C LYS A 89 -3.20 3.46 8.52
N LEU A 90 -2.26 2.56 8.19
CA LEU A 90 -0.91 2.60 8.75
C LEU A 90 -0.14 3.87 8.35
N GLY A 91 -0.39 4.38 7.13
CA GLY A 91 0.17 5.68 6.70
C GLY A 91 -0.40 6.84 7.50
N GLY A 92 -1.69 6.78 7.84
CA GLY A 92 -2.34 7.73 8.75
C GLY A 92 -1.67 7.75 10.12
N GLU A 93 -1.39 6.58 10.71
CA GLU A 93 -0.74 6.47 12.04
C GLU A 93 0.67 7.07 12.08
N ILE A 94 1.36 7.17 10.95
CA ILE A 94 2.67 7.83 10.83
C ILE A 94 2.52 9.36 10.96
N HIS A 95 1.51 9.96 10.33
CA HIS A 95 1.31 11.41 10.29
C HIS A 95 0.38 11.95 11.38
N HIS A 96 -0.52 11.11 11.89
CA HIS A 96 -1.53 11.43 12.89
C HIS A 96 -1.27 10.61 14.14
N PRO A 97 -0.48 11.14 15.09
CA PRO A 97 -0.26 10.47 16.35
C PRO A 97 -1.53 10.08 17.09
N GLU A 98 -2.53 10.95 16.99
CA GLU A 98 -3.80 10.93 17.71
C GLU A 98 -4.71 9.75 17.39
N ILE A 99 -4.51 9.08 16.25
CA ILE A 99 -5.31 7.91 15.87
C ILE A 99 -4.67 6.58 16.27
N ARG A 100 -3.49 6.62 16.91
CA ARG A 100 -2.84 5.41 17.45
C ARG A 100 -3.53 4.98 18.73
N GLU A 101 -3.65 3.67 18.90
CA GLU A 101 -4.08 3.11 20.18
C GLU A 101 -3.09 3.50 21.28
N GLY A 102 -3.60 3.96 22.42
CA GLY A 102 -2.79 4.44 23.56
C GLY A 102 -2.32 5.90 23.46
N PHE A 103 -2.75 6.67 22.46
CA PHE A 103 -2.41 8.09 22.40
C PHE A 103 -3.08 8.90 23.51
N GLY A 104 -2.28 9.51 24.41
CA GLY A 104 -2.76 10.43 25.44
C GLY A 104 -3.11 9.81 26.78
N THR A 105 -2.74 8.55 27.04
CA THR A 105 -2.88 7.93 28.36
C THR A 105 -1.76 8.40 29.32
N PRO A 106 -2.02 8.50 30.65
CA PRO A 106 -1.12 9.16 31.62
C PRO A 106 0.24 8.47 31.85
N ASP A 107 0.44 7.29 31.31
CA ASP A 107 1.67 6.51 31.33
C ASP A 107 2.76 7.04 30.36
N GLU A 108 2.47 8.11 29.61
CA GLU A 108 3.44 8.85 28.77
C GLU A 108 3.76 10.28 29.26
N LEU A 109 3.48 10.63 30.53
CA LEU A 109 4.04 11.82 31.22
C LEU A 109 4.91 11.41 32.41
#